data_AF-H3GZN6-F1
#
_entry.id   AF-H3GZN6-F1
#
_cell.length_a   1.000
_cell.length_b   1.000
_cell.length_c   1.000
_cell.angle_alpha   90.00
_cell.angle_beta   90.00
_cell.angle_gamma   90.00
#
_symmetry.space_group_name_H-M   'P 1'
#
loop_
_entity.id
_entity.type
_entity.pdbx_description
1 polymer ?
#
loop_
_entity_poly.entity_id
_entity_poly.type
_entity_poly.pdbx_seq_one_letter_code
_entity_poly.pdbx_strand_id
1 'polypeptide(L)'
;MAKDRFTVNPFPGVRVSDLDRQELINLVDIYVGDYVKKYEDFVVVEKRQVDKRRWEHVKSKAKMNVYAERTRKELGRRGIEPGNSLSATQRVQATSTSKDLPVVMSLGTFVGELDDLMLGVVSPTLDDMRVKDTYLHDVDDAAVLCQVVVPSREDPFRSVVVKWMTINMPLQSTNLVKSRDFVFIEATGITYLANGDRVGYQLLHSIEFPQTKPLLNKTRGNLSIFSCFRRKRLDVIESFA
;
A
#
# COMPACT_ATOMS: atom_id res chain seq x y z
N MET A 1 4.29 -20.72 23.30
CA MET A 1 4.96 -19.46 23.68
C MET A 1 4.71 -18.47 22.56
N ALA A 2 3.99 -17.38 22.83
CA ALA A 2 3.82 -16.31 21.84
C ALA A 2 5.21 -15.73 21.53
N LYS A 3 5.68 -15.86 20.29
CA LYS A 3 6.82 -15.07 19.82
C LYS A 3 6.40 -13.61 19.90
N ASP A 4 7.23 -12.78 20.51
CA ASP A 4 6.99 -11.35 20.64
C ASP A 4 7.07 -10.71 19.24
N ARG A 5 5.94 -10.64 18.52
CA ARG A 5 5.81 -10.29 17.08
C ARG A 5 6.02 -8.81 16.74
N PHE A 6 6.49 -8.01 17.70
CA PHE A 6 6.69 -6.57 17.55
C PHE A 6 7.99 -6.21 18.26
N THR A 7 9.09 -6.44 17.56
CA THR A 7 10.46 -6.28 18.06
C THR A 7 10.87 -4.81 18.19
N VAL A 8 11.93 -4.58 18.98
CA VAL A 8 12.62 -3.29 19.09
C VAL A 8 13.01 -2.80 17.70
N ASN A 9 12.72 -1.52 17.39
CA ASN A 9 13.12 -0.87 16.14
C ASN A 9 14.56 -1.26 15.74
N PRO A 10 14.78 -1.91 14.58
CA PRO A 10 16.08 -2.47 14.22
C PRO A 10 17.07 -1.40 13.73
N PHE A 11 16.65 -0.15 13.61
CA PHE A 11 17.47 0.96 13.13
C PHE A 11 17.83 1.92 14.27
N PRO A 12 18.97 2.63 14.18
CA PRO A 12 19.19 3.79 15.04
C PRO A 12 18.03 4.78 14.83
N GLY A 13 17.50 5.35 15.90
CA GLY A 13 16.27 6.16 15.88
C GLY A 13 16.20 7.10 14.68
N VAL A 14 15.17 6.94 13.86
CA VAL A 14 15.01 7.68 12.61
C VAL A 14 14.60 9.11 12.93
N ARG A 15 15.51 10.06 12.65
CA ARG A 15 15.24 11.49 12.76
C ARG A 15 14.91 12.04 11.38
N VAL A 16 13.76 12.69 11.28
CA VAL A 16 13.26 13.34 10.07
C VAL A 16 13.28 14.84 10.34
N SER A 17 14.05 15.59 9.56
CA SER A 17 14.09 17.05 9.66
C SER A 17 12.78 17.67 9.17
N ASP A 18 12.51 18.94 9.48
CA ASP A 18 11.29 19.61 8.99
C ASP A 18 11.24 19.69 7.46
N LEU A 19 12.40 19.81 6.81
CA LEU A 19 12.51 19.75 5.36
C LEU A 19 12.12 18.37 4.83
N ASP A 20 12.71 17.30 5.39
CA ASP A 20 12.38 15.92 5.00
C ASP A 20 10.89 15.62 5.25
N ARG A 21 10.30 16.15 6.34
CA ARG A 21 8.87 16.01 6.62
C ARG A 21 8.04 16.61 5.50
N GLN A 22 8.36 17.82 5.06
CA GLN A 22 7.63 18.48 3.97
C GLN A 22 7.81 17.72 2.64
N GLU A 23 8.99 17.21 2.36
CA GLU A 23 9.24 16.38 1.17
C GLU A 23 8.45 15.08 1.19
N LEU A 24 8.37 14.40 2.33
CA LEU A 24 7.57 13.18 2.50
C LEU A 24 6.07 13.47 2.33
N ILE A 25 5.57 14.59 2.87
CA ILE A 25 4.17 15.00 2.68
C ILE A 25 3.89 15.29 1.21
N ASN A 26 4.74 16.07 0.54
CA ASN A 26 4.58 16.37 -0.88
C ASN A 26 4.63 15.10 -1.75
N LEU A 27 5.51 14.15 -1.41
CA LEU A 27 5.60 12.86 -2.09
C LEU A 27 4.29 12.06 -1.95
N VAL A 28 3.73 12.02 -0.74
CA VAL A 28 2.42 11.39 -0.48
C VAL A 28 1.32 12.07 -1.28
N ASP A 29 1.24 13.39 -1.29
CA ASP A 29 0.20 14.15 -2.00
C ASP A 29 0.24 13.87 -3.51
N ILE A 30 1.44 13.82 -4.10
CA ILE A 30 1.63 13.46 -5.52
C ILE A 30 1.11 12.04 -5.78
N TYR A 31 1.47 11.07 -4.93
CA TYR A 31 1.03 9.70 -5.10
C TYR A 31 -0.47 9.52 -4.95
N VAL A 32 -1.04 10.11 -3.90
CA VAL A 32 -2.49 10.07 -3.67
C VAL A 32 -3.21 10.69 -4.87
N GLY A 33 -2.77 11.85 -5.37
CA GLY A 33 -3.35 12.48 -6.56
C GLY A 33 -3.29 11.58 -7.81
N ASP A 34 -2.12 11.01 -8.11
CA ASP A 34 -1.92 10.12 -9.26
C ASP A 34 -2.83 8.88 -9.19
N TYR A 35 -2.93 8.26 -8.02
CA TYR A 35 -3.75 7.04 -7.82
C TYR A 35 -5.25 7.34 -7.76
N VAL A 36 -5.67 8.45 -7.16
CA VAL A 36 -7.07 8.90 -7.18
C VAL A 36 -7.53 9.12 -8.61
N LYS A 37 -6.75 9.86 -9.40
CA LYS A 37 -7.05 10.06 -10.82
C LYS A 37 -7.22 8.74 -11.57
N LYS A 38 -6.36 7.75 -11.29
CA LYS A 38 -6.51 6.43 -11.90
C LYS A 38 -7.79 5.71 -11.48
N TYR A 39 -8.15 5.79 -10.20
CA TYR A 39 -9.43 5.25 -9.74
C TYR A 39 -10.59 5.94 -10.47
N GLU A 40 -10.55 7.25 -10.65
CA GLU A 40 -11.55 7.99 -11.42
C GLU A 40 -11.61 7.55 -12.88
N ASP A 41 -10.47 7.39 -13.55
CA ASP A 41 -10.41 6.88 -14.92
C ASP A 41 -11.00 5.47 -15.02
N PHE A 42 -10.71 4.58 -14.06
CA PHE A 42 -11.32 3.25 -13.99
C PHE A 42 -12.84 3.34 -13.86
N VAL A 43 -13.35 4.27 -13.05
CA VAL A 43 -14.79 4.44 -12.83
C VAL A 43 -15.48 5.06 -14.04
N VAL A 44 -14.93 6.13 -14.60
CA VAL A 44 -15.57 7.01 -15.59
C VAL A 44 -15.27 6.55 -17.01
N VAL A 45 -14.00 6.32 -17.34
CA VAL A 45 -13.55 5.97 -18.69
C VAL A 45 -13.73 4.48 -18.95
N GLU A 46 -13.19 3.63 -18.07
CA GLU A 46 -13.25 2.17 -18.22
C GLU A 46 -14.60 1.59 -17.77
N LYS A 47 -15.49 2.41 -17.21
CA LYS A 47 -16.83 2.02 -16.73
C LYS A 47 -16.77 0.82 -15.78
N ARG A 48 -15.73 0.76 -14.95
CA ARG A 48 -15.46 -0.31 -13.98
C ARG A 48 -15.22 -1.69 -14.62
N GLN A 49 -14.83 -1.72 -15.89
CA GLN A 49 -14.53 -2.94 -16.60
C GLN A 49 -13.04 -3.21 -16.63
N VAL A 50 -12.66 -4.41 -16.21
CA VAL A 50 -11.27 -4.87 -16.27
C VAL A 50 -10.93 -5.26 -17.71
N ASP A 51 -9.90 -4.63 -18.29
CA ASP A 51 -9.35 -5.07 -19.57
C ASP A 51 -8.67 -6.44 -19.41
N LYS A 52 -9.37 -7.50 -19.83
CA LYS A 52 -8.90 -8.90 -19.78
C LYS A 52 -7.71 -9.18 -20.70
N ARG A 53 -7.39 -8.28 -21.66
CA ARG A 53 -6.18 -8.40 -22.49
C ARG A 53 -4.94 -8.01 -21.70
N ARG A 54 -5.06 -7.06 -20.76
CA ARG A 54 -3.99 -6.61 -19.86
C ARG A 54 -3.96 -7.40 -18.55
N TRP A 55 -5.11 -7.63 -17.95
CA TRP A 55 -5.25 -8.20 -16.63
C TRP A 55 -5.69 -9.66 -16.69
N GLU A 56 -4.95 -10.51 -15.98
CA GLU A 56 -5.28 -11.91 -15.77
C GLU A 56 -5.92 -12.09 -14.39
N HIS A 57 -7.06 -12.77 -14.33
CA HIS A 57 -7.70 -13.08 -13.06
C HIS A 57 -6.87 -14.11 -12.28
N VAL A 58 -6.60 -13.82 -11.01
CA VAL A 58 -5.80 -14.67 -10.13
C VAL A 58 -6.68 -15.42 -9.14
N LYS A 59 -7.57 -14.69 -8.46
CA LYS A 59 -8.38 -15.27 -7.38
C LYS A 59 -9.64 -14.44 -7.13
N SER A 60 -10.71 -15.13 -6.73
CA SER A 60 -11.89 -14.50 -6.13
C SER A 60 -12.11 -15.05 -4.72
N LYS A 61 -12.50 -14.18 -3.80
CA LYS A 61 -12.99 -14.57 -2.48
C LYS A 61 -14.13 -13.64 -2.08
N ALA A 62 -15.28 -14.22 -1.75
CA ALA A 62 -16.51 -13.46 -1.52
C ALA A 62 -16.79 -12.49 -2.70
N LYS A 63 -16.87 -11.19 -2.44
CA LYS A 63 -17.09 -10.15 -3.45
C LYS A 63 -15.82 -9.41 -3.86
N MET A 64 -14.64 -9.94 -3.53
CA MET A 64 -13.34 -9.42 -3.93
C MET A 64 -12.72 -10.26 -5.04
N ASN A 65 -12.14 -9.60 -6.04
CA ASN A 65 -11.46 -10.20 -7.17
C ASN A 65 -10.06 -9.61 -7.29
N VAL A 66 -9.07 -10.47 -7.49
CA VAL A 66 -7.66 -10.09 -7.64
C VAL A 66 -7.21 -10.45 -9.05
N TYR A 67 -6.52 -9.51 -9.69
CA TYR A 67 -5.97 -9.63 -11.03
C TYR A 67 -4.48 -9.30 -11.02
N ALA A 68 -3.69 -10.02 -11.82
CA ALA A 68 -2.30 -9.69 -12.07
C ALA A 68 -2.16 -9.09 -13.47
N GLU A 69 -1.30 -8.09 -13.61
CA GLU A 69 -0.90 -7.60 -14.93
C GLU A 69 -0.12 -8.69 -15.65
N ARG A 70 -0.49 -8.95 -16.91
CA ARG A 70 0.25 -9.88 -17.76
C ARG A 70 1.66 -9.39 -18.00
N THR A 71 2.59 -10.31 -18.23
CA THR A 71 3.99 -9.96 -18.46
C THR A 71 4.16 -9.08 -19.70
N ARG A 72 5.21 -8.26 -19.75
CA ARG A 72 5.49 -7.40 -20.92
C ARG A 72 5.54 -8.17 -22.23
N LYS A 73 6.07 -9.40 -22.21
CA LYS A 73 6.12 -10.30 -23.37
C LYS A 73 4.71 -10.69 -23.86
N GLU A 74 3.79 -10.95 -22.94
CA GLU A 74 2.40 -11.29 -23.27
C GLU A 74 1.61 -10.09 -23.76
N LEU A 75 1.83 -8.91 -23.16
CA LEU A 75 1.22 -7.66 -23.61
C LEU A 75 1.68 -7.31 -25.03
N GLY A 76 2.98 -7.42 -25.31
CA GLY A 76 3.54 -7.20 -26.65
C GLY A 76 2.94 -8.14 -27.71
N ARG A 77 2.76 -9.43 -27.38
CA ARG A 77 2.06 -10.40 -28.26
C ARG A 77 0.60 -10.03 -28.54
N ARG A 78 -0.03 -9.25 -27.66
CA ARG A 78 -1.41 -8.78 -27.79
C ARG A 78 -1.51 -7.38 -28.41
N GLY A 79 -0.41 -6.81 -28.89
CA GLY A 79 -0.35 -5.45 -29.42
C GLY A 79 -0.69 -4.39 -28.38
N ILE A 80 -0.48 -4.70 -27.10
CA ILE A 80 -0.63 -3.75 -25.99
C ILE A 80 0.76 -3.31 -25.60
N GLU A 81 1.08 -2.07 -25.92
CA GLU A 81 2.16 -1.35 -25.25
C GLU A 81 1.62 -1.01 -23.86
N PRO A 82 2.13 -1.58 -22.75
CA PRO A 82 1.72 -1.15 -21.43
C PRO A 82 1.98 0.35 -21.32
N GLY A 83 0.92 1.15 -21.35
CA GLY A 83 0.98 2.54 -20.98
C GLY A 83 1.57 2.59 -19.58
N ASN A 84 2.73 3.23 -19.48
CA ASN A 84 3.49 3.53 -18.27
C ASN A 84 2.77 3.09 -16.97
N SER A 85 2.98 1.84 -16.55
CA SER A 85 2.24 1.21 -15.44
C SER A 85 2.42 2.00 -14.16
N LEU A 86 1.45 2.86 -13.79
CA LEU A 86 1.36 3.55 -12.50
C LEU A 86 2.60 4.38 -12.15
N SER A 87 2.48 5.71 -12.13
CA SER A 87 3.61 6.60 -11.77
C SER A 87 4.36 6.16 -10.50
N ALA A 88 3.67 5.62 -9.51
CA ALA A 88 4.26 5.05 -8.30
C ALA A 88 4.94 3.69 -8.49
N THR A 89 4.31 2.73 -9.15
CA THR A 89 4.96 1.44 -9.45
C THR A 89 6.15 1.64 -10.38
N GLN A 90 6.09 2.62 -11.28
CA GLN A 90 7.22 3.06 -12.10
C GLN A 90 8.33 3.73 -11.32
N ARG A 91 8.02 4.65 -10.39
CA ARG A 91 9.03 5.26 -9.52
C ARG A 91 9.71 4.22 -8.64
N VAL A 92 8.97 3.22 -8.15
CA VAL A 92 9.53 2.05 -7.46
C VAL A 92 10.35 1.16 -8.41
N GLN A 93 9.89 0.93 -9.65
CA GLN A 93 10.63 0.14 -10.63
C GLN A 93 11.94 0.84 -11.04
N ALA A 94 11.95 2.16 -11.14
CA ALA A 94 13.12 2.96 -11.51
C ALA A 94 14.25 2.86 -10.48
N THR A 95 13.92 2.70 -9.18
CA THR A 95 14.90 2.47 -8.12
C THR A 95 15.19 0.97 -7.89
N SER A 96 14.36 0.06 -8.42
CA SER A 96 14.55 -1.38 -8.27
C SER A 96 15.51 -1.97 -9.30
N THR A 97 16.38 -2.89 -8.86
CA THR A 97 17.24 -3.69 -9.74
C THR A 97 16.49 -4.84 -10.44
N SER A 98 15.25 -5.14 -10.00
CA SER A 98 14.39 -6.18 -10.56
C SER A 98 13.46 -5.62 -11.63
N LYS A 99 13.66 -6.02 -12.89
CA LYS A 99 12.92 -5.47 -14.04
C LYS A 99 11.43 -5.83 -14.15
N ASP A 100 10.90 -6.69 -13.27
CA ASP A 100 9.51 -7.16 -13.34
C ASP A 100 8.89 -7.28 -11.93
N LEU A 101 8.64 -6.15 -11.27
CA LEU A 101 7.78 -6.16 -10.08
C LEU A 101 6.35 -6.51 -10.51
N PRO A 102 5.72 -7.57 -9.94
CA PRO A 102 4.36 -7.94 -10.32
C PRO A 102 3.40 -6.81 -9.92
N VAL A 103 2.58 -6.38 -10.87
CA VAL A 103 1.51 -5.42 -10.63
C VAL A 103 0.22 -6.21 -10.41
N VAL A 104 -0.43 -5.95 -9.28
CA VAL A 104 -1.68 -6.60 -8.89
C VAL A 104 -2.74 -5.52 -8.72
N MET A 105 -3.97 -5.84 -9.11
CA MET A 105 -5.15 -5.02 -8.88
C MET A 105 -6.20 -5.86 -8.14
N SER A 106 -6.80 -5.28 -7.11
CA SER A 106 -7.88 -5.86 -6.34
C SER A 106 -9.12 -4.98 -6.42
N LEU A 107 -10.27 -5.58 -6.72
CA LEU A 107 -11.53 -4.85 -6.81
C LEU A 107 -12.69 -5.67 -6.25
N GLY A 108 -13.59 -4.98 -5.58
CA GLY A 108 -14.76 -5.63 -5.02
C GLY A 108 -15.52 -4.79 -4.03
N THR A 109 -16.34 -5.46 -3.23
CA THR A 109 -17.15 -4.81 -2.19
C THR A 109 -17.16 -5.64 -0.91
N PHE A 110 -17.34 -4.97 0.21
CA PHE A 110 -17.58 -5.61 1.50
C PHE A 110 -18.57 -4.78 2.34
N VAL A 111 -19.08 -5.40 3.40
CA VAL A 111 -20.05 -4.77 4.30
C VAL A 111 -19.32 -3.90 5.31
N GLY A 112 -19.81 -2.69 5.55
CA GLY A 112 -19.29 -1.79 6.57
C GLY A 112 -19.56 -0.32 6.28
N GLU A 113 -19.18 0.53 7.24
CA GLU A 113 -19.20 1.98 7.10
C GLU A 113 -17.79 2.52 6.82
N LEU A 114 -17.71 3.57 6.00
CA LEU A 114 -16.42 4.10 5.55
C LEU A 114 -15.56 4.59 6.73
N ASP A 115 -16.18 5.23 7.71
CA ASP A 115 -15.46 5.78 8.87
C ASP A 115 -14.95 4.65 9.78
N ASP A 116 -15.76 3.62 10.03
CA ASP A 116 -15.33 2.41 10.77
C ASP A 116 -14.15 1.70 10.09
N LEU A 117 -14.21 1.57 8.76
CA LEU A 117 -13.10 1.02 7.99
C LEU A 117 -11.84 1.88 8.17
N MET A 118 -11.98 3.20 8.04
CA MET A 118 -10.83 4.10 8.14
C MET A 118 -10.24 4.12 9.55
N LEU A 119 -11.05 3.95 10.61
CA LEU A 119 -10.56 3.74 11.98
C LEU A 119 -9.73 2.46 12.11
N GLY A 120 -10.12 1.38 11.44
CA GLY A 120 -9.33 0.13 11.42
C GLY A 120 -8.08 0.20 10.54
N VAL A 121 -8.05 1.09 9.55
CA VAL A 121 -6.92 1.28 8.63
C VAL A 121 -5.82 2.13 9.26
N VAL A 122 -6.19 3.24 9.91
CA VAL A 122 -5.27 4.19 10.57
C VAL A 122 -4.53 3.48 11.70
N SER A 123 -3.20 3.50 11.65
CA SER A 123 -2.38 2.84 12.68
C SER A 123 -1.09 3.61 12.99
N PRO A 124 -1.18 4.83 13.55
CA PRO A 124 -0.03 5.73 13.65
C PRO A 124 1.02 5.29 14.67
N THR A 125 0.65 4.47 15.66
CA THR A 125 1.54 4.00 16.74
C THR A 125 1.81 2.50 16.66
N LEU A 126 2.81 2.03 17.43
CA LEU A 126 3.10 0.60 17.55
C LEU A 126 1.93 -0.17 18.18
N ASP A 127 1.21 0.44 19.13
CA ASP A 127 0.06 -0.21 19.77
C ASP A 127 -1.12 -0.31 18.81
N ASP A 128 -1.36 0.70 17.97
CA ASP A 128 -2.38 0.61 16.91
C ASP A 128 -2.04 -0.48 15.89
N MET A 129 -0.75 -0.61 15.54
CA MET A 129 -0.28 -1.69 14.65
C MET A 129 -0.48 -3.06 15.28
N ARG A 130 -0.21 -3.23 16.58
CA ARG A 130 -0.46 -4.48 17.31
C ARG A 130 -1.93 -4.85 17.26
N VAL A 131 -2.82 -3.89 17.55
CA VAL A 131 -4.27 -4.10 17.45
C VAL A 131 -4.65 -4.53 16.04
N LYS A 132 -4.17 -3.83 15.01
CA LYS A 132 -4.43 -4.16 13.60
C LYS A 132 -3.97 -5.59 13.24
N ASP A 133 -2.79 -6.00 13.67
CA ASP A 133 -2.26 -7.35 13.39
C ASP A 133 -3.03 -8.48 14.08
N THR A 134 -3.68 -8.23 15.24
CA THR A 134 -4.55 -9.26 15.86
C THR A 134 -5.70 -9.72 14.96
N TYR A 135 -6.04 -8.93 13.94
CA TYR A 135 -7.07 -9.28 12.96
C TYR A 135 -6.47 -9.75 11.62
N LEU A 136 -5.36 -9.15 11.18
CA LEU A 136 -4.80 -9.38 9.84
C LEU A 136 -3.79 -10.54 9.79
N HIS A 137 -2.97 -10.70 10.83
CA HIS A 137 -1.91 -11.71 10.92
C HIS A 137 -0.97 -11.75 9.70
N ASP A 138 -0.67 -10.59 9.12
CA ASP A 138 0.05 -10.45 7.85
C ASP A 138 1.53 -10.04 7.99
N VAL A 139 1.97 -9.73 9.21
CA VAL A 139 3.33 -9.26 9.51
C VAL A 139 4.01 -10.16 10.55
N ASP A 140 5.32 -10.40 10.39
CA ASP A 140 6.12 -11.16 11.37
C ASP A 140 6.75 -10.25 12.43
N ASP A 141 7.38 -9.16 11.98
CA ASP A 141 7.92 -8.08 12.82
C ASP A 141 7.53 -6.74 12.21
N ALA A 142 7.23 -5.76 13.07
CA ALA A 142 6.94 -4.40 12.63
C ALA A 142 7.44 -3.35 13.63
N ALA A 143 7.78 -2.16 13.12
CA ALA A 143 8.12 -1.00 13.93
C ALA A 143 7.64 0.30 13.29
N VAL A 144 7.17 1.23 14.13
CA VAL A 144 6.99 2.63 13.74
C VAL A 144 8.32 3.34 13.88
N LEU A 145 8.84 3.89 12.78
CA LEU A 145 10.14 4.56 12.74
C LEU A 145 10.01 6.05 13.02
N CYS A 146 9.03 6.72 12.40
CA CYS A 146 8.76 8.13 12.61
C CYS A 146 7.33 8.50 12.22
N GLN A 147 6.64 9.26 13.07
CA GLN A 147 5.37 9.90 12.72
C GLN A 147 5.65 11.25 12.04
N VAL A 148 5.28 11.36 10.77
CA VAL A 148 5.44 12.59 9.96
C VAL A 148 4.25 13.51 10.17
N VAL A 149 3.04 12.98 10.09
CA VAL A 149 1.77 13.64 10.39
C VAL A 149 0.98 12.77 11.36
N VAL A 150 0.55 13.37 12.47
CA VAL A 150 -0.25 12.72 13.51
C VAL A 150 -1.72 13.07 13.31
N PRO A 151 -2.65 12.10 13.38
CA PRO A 151 -4.08 12.37 13.35
C PRO A 151 -4.53 13.39 14.41
N SER A 152 -5.45 14.27 14.04
CA SER A 152 -6.07 15.23 14.99
C SER A 152 -7.54 14.87 15.25
N ARG A 153 -8.21 15.61 16.13
CA ARG A 153 -9.65 15.44 16.37
C ARG A 153 -10.48 15.85 15.17
N GLU A 154 -10.03 16.88 14.46
CA GLU A 154 -10.68 17.45 13.28
C GLU A 154 -10.43 16.60 12.03
N ASP A 155 -9.25 15.98 11.94
CA ASP A 155 -8.87 15.07 10.85
C ASP A 155 -8.32 13.75 11.40
N PRO A 156 -9.22 12.85 11.87
CA PRO A 156 -8.83 11.62 12.58
C PRO A 156 -8.26 10.56 11.65
N PHE A 157 -8.43 10.71 10.34
CA PHE A 157 -7.97 9.73 9.35
C PHE A 157 -6.64 10.12 8.71
N ARG A 158 -6.23 11.38 8.81
CA ARG A 158 -4.99 11.88 8.23
C ARG A 158 -3.78 11.49 9.07
N SER A 159 -3.05 10.52 8.55
CA SER A 159 -1.81 10.02 9.16
C SER A 159 -0.75 9.86 8.09
N VAL A 160 0.49 10.20 8.41
CA VAL A 160 1.65 9.90 7.57
C VAL A 160 2.76 9.39 8.48
N VAL A 161 3.19 8.15 8.27
CA VAL A 161 4.12 7.46 9.17
C VAL A 161 5.13 6.64 8.38
N VAL A 162 6.40 6.76 8.75
CA VAL A 162 7.46 5.89 8.24
C VAL A 162 7.48 4.63 9.10
N LYS A 163 7.35 3.48 8.45
CA LYS A 163 7.26 2.16 9.09
C LYS A 163 8.27 1.20 8.52
N TRP A 164 8.58 0.19 9.32
CA TRP A 164 9.31 -0.99 8.92
C TRP A 164 8.50 -2.24 9.20
N MET A 165 8.55 -3.22 8.29
CA MET A 165 7.95 -4.53 8.53
C MET A 165 8.69 -5.65 7.83
N THR A 166 8.49 -6.88 8.31
CA THR A 166 8.87 -8.11 7.64
C THR A 166 7.62 -8.93 7.32
N ILE A 167 7.58 -9.47 6.11
CA ILE A 167 6.45 -10.29 5.65
C ILE A 167 6.92 -11.72 5.50
N ASN A 168 6.08 -12.67 5.92
CA ASN A 168 6.29 -14.08 5.69
C ASN A 168 6.01 -14.44 4.23
N MET A 169 7.04 -14.74 3.45
CA MET A 169 6.90 -15.24 2.08
C MET A 169 6.75 -16.76 2.10
N PRO A 170 5.91 -17.36 1.23
CA PRO A 170 5.87 -18.80 1.04
C PRO A 170 7.28 -19.34 0.80
N LEU A 171 7.65 -20.44 1.49
CA LEU A 171 8.98 -21.07 1.53
C LEU A 171 10.04 -20.42 2.46
N GLN A 172 9.72 -19.44 3.30
CA GLN A 172 10.70 -18.95 4.30
C GLN A 172 11.14 -20.04 5.30
N SER A 173 10.31 -21.05 5.56
CA SER A 173 10.65 -22.21 6.40
C SER A 173 11.70 -23.15 5.79
N THR A 174 12.04 -22.99 4.50
CA THR A 174 12.97 -23.89 3.80
C THR A 174 14.40 -23.37 3.76
N ASN A 175 14.72 -22.23 4.39
CA ASN A 175 16.04 -21.54 4.37
C ASN A 175 16.61 -21.23 2.96
N LEU A 176 15.85 -21.47 1.89
CA LEU A 176 16.26 -21.27 0.50
C LEU A 176 16.03 -19.82 0.02
N VAL A 177 15.24 -19.04 0.75
CA VAL A 177 14.88 -17.65 0.41
C VAL A 177 15.22 -16.74 1.60
N LYS A 178 16.06 -15.73 1.37
CA LYS A 178 16.35 -14.70 2.38
C LYS A 178 15.05 -13.97 2.78
N SER A 179 14.87 -13.74 4.07
CA SER A 179 13.75 -12.94 4.59
C SER A 179 13.76 -11.54 3.96
N ARG A 180 12.57 -10.99 3.67
CA ARG A 180 12.42 -9.65 3.10
C ARG A 180 11.93 -8.68 4.15
N ASP A 181 12.56 -7.52 4.20
CA ASP A 181 12.11 -6.39 5.00
C ASP A 181 11.71 -5.22 4.10
N PHE A 182 10.83 -4.36 4.60
CA PHE A 182 10.33 -3.20 3.88
C PHE A 182 10.44 -1.98 4.79
N VAL A 183 10.98 -0.89 4.25
CA VAL A 183 10.87 0.45 4.84
C VAL A 183 9.98 1.25 3.91
N PHE A 184 8.91 1.81 4.44
CA PHE A 184 7.86 2.44 3.64
C PHE A 184 7.19 3.57 4.40
N ILE A 185 6.65 4.52 3.65
CA ILE A 185 5.70 5.50 4.15
C ILE A 185 4.30 4.88 4.06
N GLU A 186 3.58 4.90 5.17
CA GLU A 186 2.14 4.68 5.18
C GLU A 186 1.44 6.02 5.31
N ALA A 187 0.53 6.32 4.38
CA ALA A 187 -0.34 7.48 4.45
C ALA A 187 -1.81 7.06 4.38
N THR A 188 -2.63 7.66 5.23
CA THR A 188 -4.08 7.44 5.27
C THR A 188 -4.79 8.77 5.29
N GLY A 189 -6.03 8.78 4.82
CA GLY A 189 -6.86 9.96 4.90
C GLY A 189 -8.16 9.84 4.15
N ILE A 190 -8.87 10.95 4.10
CA ILE A 190 -10.06 11.14 3.27
C ILE A 190 -9.70 12.09 2.14
N THR A 191 -10.23 11.83 0.95
CA THR A 191 -10.22 12.77 -0.16
C THR A 191 -11.56 12.75 -0.87
N TYR A 192 -11.73 13.65 -1.84
CA TYR A 192 -12.95 13.79 -2.62
C TYR A 192 -12.63 13.61 -4.09
N LEU A 193 -13.42 12.80 -4.76
CA LEU A 193 -13.36 12.67 -6.22
C LEU A 193 -13.93 13.93 -6.88
N ALA A 194 -13.69 14.10 -8.18
CA ALA A 194 -14.17 15.21 -8.98
C ALA A 194 -15.72 15.31 -9.00
N ASN A 195 -16.41 14.19 -8.78
CA ASN A 195 -17.88 14.15 -8.66
C ASN A 195 -18.39 14.51 -7.24
N GLY A 196 -17.50 14.80 -6.29
CA GLY A 196 -17.83 15.10 -4.89
C GLY A 196 -17.96 13.86 -3.99
N ASP A 197 -17.78 12.64 -4.50
CA ASP A 197 -17.81 11.44 -3.67
C ASP A 197 -16.67 11.45 -2.66
N ARG A 198 -17.00 11.27 -1.38
CA ARG A 198 -16.04 11.09 -0.29
C ARG A 198 -15.44 9.69 -0.35
N VAL A 199 -14.12 9.61 -0.39
CA VAL A 199 -13.37 8.35 -0.41
C VAL A 199 -12.29 8.32 0.66
N GLY A 200 -12.10 7.17 1.29
CA GLY A 200 -10.95 6.90 2.15
C GLY A 200 -9.82 6.27 1.35
N TYR A 201 -8.58 6.50 1.77
CA TYR A 201 -7.43 5.89 1.12
C TYR A 201 -6.39 5.37 2.12
N GLN A 202 -5.61 4.39 1.66
CA GLN A 202 -4.40 3.91 2.32
C GLN A 202 -3.30 3.73 1.27
N LEU A 203 -2.20 4.47 1.40
CA LEU A 203 -1.00 4.35 0.60
C LEU A 203 0.09 3.70 1.43
N LEU A 204 0.73 2.65 0.92
CA LEU A 204 2.00 2.13 1.42
C LEU A 204 3.00 2.23 0.27
N HIS A 205 4.09 2.97 0.48
CA HIS A 205 5.09 3.16 -0.57
C HIS A 205 6.51 3.04 0.00
N SER A 206 7.32 2.15 -0.57
CA SER A 206 8.71 1.99 -0.15
C SER A 206 9.50 3.26 -0.36
N ILE A 207 10.25 3.67 0.67
CA ILE A 207 11.14 4.82 0.63
C ILE A 207 12.53 4.40 1.09
N GLU A 208 13.55 5.12 0.62
CA GLU A 208 14.91 4.94 1.09
C GLU A 208 15.24 6.03 2.10
N PHE A 209 15.70 5.60 3.28
CA PHE A 209 16.16 6.51 4.33
C PHE A 209 17.62 6.17 4.65
N PRO A 210 18.56 7.12 4.62
CA PRO A 210 19.98 6.86 4.91
C PRO A 210 20.23 6.15 6.26
N GLN A 211 19.36 6.43 7.24
CA GLN A 211 19.38 5.86 8.59
C GLN A 211 18.91 4.39 8.62
N THR A 212 18.25 3.90 7.57
CA THR A 212 17.66 2.55 7.47
C THR A 212 18.50 1.60 6.62
N LYS A 213 19.79 1.47 6.97
CA LYS A 213 20.73 0.59 6.25
C LYS A 213 20.20 -0.86 6.19
N PRO A 214 20.45 -1.59 5.09
CA PRO A 214 20.00 -2.98 4.96
C PRO A 214 20.44 -3.84 6.15
N LEU A 215 19.50 -4.63 6.70
CA LEU A 215 19.76 -5.51 7.82
C LEU A 215 20.51 -6.77 7.37
N LEU A 216 21.39 -7.30 8.23
CA LEU A 216 22.09 -8.56 7.97
C LEU A 216 21.07 -9.69 7.76
N ASN A 217 21.31 -10.55 6.76
CA ASN A 217 20.44 -11.69 6.38
C ASN A 217 19.03 -11.33 5.89
N LYS A 218 18.71 -10.04 5.70
CA LYS A 218 17.46 -9.61 5.04
C LYS A 218 17.77 -8.97 3.69
N THR A 219 16.81 -9.08 2.77
CA THR A 219 16.85 -8.37 1.49
C THR A 219 15.78 -7.29 1.50
N ARG A 220 16.20 -6.03 1.35
CA ARG A 220 15.27 -4.90 1.26
C ARG A 220 14.37 -5.08 0.04
N GLY A 221 13.08 -5.26 0.32
CA GLY A 221 12.04 -5.30 -0.68
C GLY A 221 11.49 -3.90 -0.97
N ASN A 222 10.89 -3.78 -2.15
CA ASN A 222 10.18 -2.60 -2.58
C ASN A 222 8.71 -2.94 -2.83
N LEU A 223 7.80 -2.08 -2.37
CA LEU A 223 6.37 -2.18 -2.61
C LEU A 223 5.76 -0.79 -2.84
N SER A 224 4.64 -0.77 -3.58
CA SER A 224 3.75 0.39 -3.68
C SER A 224 2.33 -0.14 -3.77
N ILE A 225 1.52 0.14 -2.77
CA ILE A 225 0.13 -0.29 -2.65
C ILE A 225 -0.69 0.96 -2.39
N PHE A 226 -1.75 1.16 -3.14
CA PHE A 226 -2.72 2.21 -2.88
C PHE A 226 -4.09 1.58 -2.86
N SER A 227 -4.82 1.73 -1.76
CA SER A 227 -6.20 1.29 -1.62
C SER A 227 -7.11 2.50 -1.56
N CYS A 228 -8.20 2.48 -2.32
CA CYS A 228 -9.28 3.45 -2.34
C CYS A 228 -10.58 2.77 -1.89
N PHE A 229 -11.28 3.42 -0.96
CA PHE A 229 -12.50 2.93 -0.35
C PHE A 229 -13.61 3.95 -0.53
N ARG A 230 -14.71 3.55 -1.18
CA ARG A 230 -15.85 4.43 -1.46
C ARG A 230 -17.13 3.81 -0.94
N ARG A 231 -17.97 4.61 -0.28
CA ARG A 231 -19.32 4.17 0.07
C ARG A 231 -20.16 4.05 -1.21
N LYS A 232 -20.53 2.82 -1.57
CA LYS A 232 -21.35 2.54 -2.76
C LYS A 232 -22.83 2.74 -2.49
N ARG A 233 -23.28 2.36 -1.28
CA ARG A 233 -24.61 2.58 -0.71
C ARG A 233 -24.53 2.32 0.81
N LEU A 234 -25.65 2.37 1.52
CA LEU A 234 -25.71 2.03 2.94
C LEU A 234 -25.06 0.66 3.19
N ASP A 235 -24.16 0.61 4.17
CA ASP A 235 -23.39 -0.56 4.63
C ASP A 235 -22.59 -1.29 3.56
N VAL A 236 -22.30 -0.68 2.41
CA VAL A 236 -21.50 -1.31 1.35
C VAL A 236 -20.38 -0.38 0.92
N ILE A 237 -19.16 -0.84 1.18
CA ILE A 237 -17.93 -0.22 0.72
C ILE A 237 -17.46 -0.91 -0.55
N GLU A 238 -17.12 -0.10 -1.55
CA GLU A 238 -16.38 -0.51 -2.73
C GLU A 238 -14.89 -0.27 -2.49
N SER A 239 -14.08 -1.27 -2.85
CA SER A 239 -12.63 -1.24 -2.70
C SER A 239 -11.98 -1.38 -4.06
N PHE A 240 -10.96 -0.56 -4.28
CA PHE A 240 -10.06 -0.62 -5.44
C PHE A 240 -8.63 -0.47 -4.93
N ALA A 241 -7.74 -1.42 -5.26
CA ALA A 241 -6.34 -1.38 -4.88
C ALA A 241 -5.43 -1.89 -6.01
#